data_AF-C6M3N8-F1
#
_entry.id   AF-C6M3N8-F1
#
_cell.length_a   1.000
_cell.length_b   1.000
_cell.length_c   1.000
_cell.angle_alpha   90.00
_cell.angle_beta   90.00
_cell.angle_gamma   90.00
#
_symmetry.space_group_name_H-M   'P 1'
#
loop_
_entity.id
_entity.type
_entity.pdbx_description
1 polymer ?
#
loop_
_entity_poly.entity_id
_entity_poly.type
_entity_poly.pdbx_seq_one_letter_code
_entity_poly.pdbx_strand_id
1 'polypeptide(L)' 'MYEKGQGVRQDDKQAVYWYRKAAEQGNAKAQYNLGLMYANGKGARQNLVIAKEWFGKACDNGLQQSCDDYRTLD' A
#
# COMPACT_ATOMS: atom_id res chain seq x y z
N MET A 1 13.68 -27.94 4.17
CA MET A 1 12.86 -26.88 4.77
C MET A 1 12.33 -26.02 3.64
N TYR A 2 11.07 -26.19 3.27
CA TYR A 2 10.47 -25.48 2.12
C TYR A 2 10.13 -24.04 2.56
N GLU A 3 10.93 -23.09 2.09
CA GLU A 3 10.70 -21.65 2.27
C GLU A 3 9.33 -21.26 1.73
N LYS A 4 8.47 -20.77 2.63
CA LYS A 4 7.15 -20.21 2.37
C LYS A 4 7.26 -19.03 1.39
N GLY A 5 7.15 -19.27 0.08
CA GLY A 5 7.33 -18.16 -0.89
C GLY A 5 6.61 -18.27 -2.23
N GLN A 6 5.89 -19.35 -2.53
CA GLN A 6 5.39 -19.58 -3.89
C GLN A 6 3.93 -19.18 -4.14
N GLY A 7 3.09 -19.00 -3.11
CA GLY A 7 1.71 -18.46 -3.27
C GLY A 7 1.62 -16.95 -3.06
N VAL A 8 2.23 -16.46 -1.97
CA VAL A 8 2.05 -15.10 -1.45
C VAL A 8 2.52 -14.02 -2.44
N ARG A 9 3.63 -14.25 -3.17
CA ARG A 9 4.17 -13.26 -4.12
C ARG A 9 3.28 -12.99 -5.33
N GLN A 10 2.53 -13.99 -5.78
CA GLN A 10 1.63 -13.83 -6.92
C GLN A 10 0.36 -13.11 -6.50
N ASP A 11 -0.18 -13.48 -5.33
CA ASP A 11 -1.32 -12.80 -4.71
C ASP A 11 -0.99 -11.35 -4.38
N ASP A 12 0.21 -11.05 -3.89
CA ASP A 12 0.65 -9.68 -3.59
C ASP A 12 0.66 -8.79 -4.85
N LYS A 13 1.10 -9.32 -5.99
CA LYS A 13 1.09 -8.58 -7.27
C LYS A 13 -0.34 -8.28 -7.72
N GLN A 14 -1.25 -9.26 -7.59
CA GLN A 14 -2.66 -9.07 -7.91
C GLN A 14 -3.35 -8.12 -6.91
N ALA A 15 -2.98 -8.18 -5.64
CA ALA A 15 -3.46 -7.26 -4.61
C ALA A 15 -3.05 -5.82 -4.92
N VAL A 16 -1.79 -5.57 -5.29
CA VAL A 16 -1.33 -4.25 -5.74
C VAL A 16 -2.17 -3.75 -6.92
N TYR A 17 -2.47 -4.61 -7.89
CA TYR A 17 -3.29 -4.23 -9.04
C TYR A 17 -4.71 -3.81 -8.63
N TRP A 18 -5.39 -4.58 -7.79
CA TRP A 18 -6.75 -4.27 -7.36
C TRP A 18 -6.81 -3.08 -6.41
N TYR A 19 -5.87 -2.99 -5.46
CA TYR A 19 -5.76 -1.83 -4.59
C TYR A 19 -5.48 -0.56 -5.38
N ARG A 20 -4.65 -0.61 -6.42
CA ARG A 20 -4.42 0.53 -7.31
C ARG A 20 -5.71 1.02 -7.97
N LYS A 21 -6.50 0.14 -8.56
CA LYS A 21 -7.78 0.52 -9.17
C LYS A 21 -8.74 1.17 -8.18
N ALA A 22 -8.88 0.61 -6.98
CA ALA A 22 -9.74 1.19 -5.96
C ALA A 22 -9.17 2.50 -5.39
N ALA A 23 -7.85 2.59 -5.24
CA ALA A 23 -7.16 3.77 -4.75
C ALA A 23 -7.26 4.96 -5.71
N GLU A 24 -7.22 4.70 -7.01
CA GLU A 24 -7.46 5.68 -8.08
C GLU A 24 -8.91 6.20 -8.08
N GLN A 25 -9.86 5.44 -7.53
CA GLN A 25 -11.26 5.87 -7.33
C GLN A 25 -11.49 6.62 -6.02
N GLY A 26 -10.43 6.97 -5.27
CA GLY A 26 -10.55 7.70 -4.00
C GLY A 26 -10.85 6.81 -2.80
N ASN A 27 -10.75 5.48 -2.92
CA ASN A 27 -10.98 4.59 -1.77
C ASN A 27 -9.81 4.70 -0.78
N ALA A 28 -10.05 5.37 0.36
CA ALA A 28 -9.03 5.63 1.38
C ALA A 28 -8.36 4.34 1.92
N LYS A 29 -9.14 3.27 2.13
CA LYS A 29 -8.61 1.98 2.61
C LYS A 29 -7.70 1.33 1.56
N ALA A 30 -8.07 1.42 0.28
CA ALA A 30 -7.25 0.90 -0.80
C ALA A 30 -5.96 1.71 -0.98
N GLN A 31 -6.03 3.04 -0.87
CA GLN A 31 -4.87 3.92 -0.87
C GLN A 31 -3.90 3.56 0.26
N TYR A 32 -4.40 3.38 1.49
CA TYR A 32 -3.58 2.96 2.64
C TYR A 32 -2.94 1.58 2.44
N ASN A 33 -3.71 0.58 2.02
CA ASN A 33 -3.16 -0.76 1.77
C ASN A 33 -2.11 -0.73 0.65
N LEU A 34 -2.32 0.06 -0.41
CA LEU A 34 -1.34 0.22 -1.47
C LEU A 34 -0.06 0.89 -0.96
N GLY A 35 -0.19 1.89 -0.08
CA GLY A 35 0.94 2.50 0.63
C GLY A 35 1.76 1.47 1.40
N LEU A 36 1.10 0.59 2.17
CA LEU A 36 1.76 -0.49 2.89
C LEU A 36 2.47 -1.50 1.97
N MET A 37 1.88 -1.81 0.82
CA MET A 37 2.50 -2.71 -0.17
C MET A 37 3.81 -2.11 -0.71
N TYR A 38 3.81 -0.81 -1.03
CA TYR A 38 5.02 -0.09 -1.45
C TYR A 38 6.01 0.10 -0.29
N ALA A 39 5.56 0.31 0.94
CA ALA A 39 6.45 0.45 2.10
C ALA A 39 7.20 -0.85 2.41
N ASN A 40 6.56 -2.00 2.20
CA ASN A 40 7.12 -3.32 2.51
C ASN A 40 7.72 -4.05 1.29
N GLY A 41 7.58 -3.49 0.08
CA GLY A 41 8.00 -4.17 -1.15
C GLY A 41 7.22 -5.46 -1.44
N LYS A 42 5.94 -5.51 -1.05
CA LYS A 42 5.04 -6.63 -1.29
C LYS A 42 4.32 -6.42 -2.62
N GLY A 43 4.48 -7.34 -3.57
CA GLY A 43 3.82 -7.26 -4.87
C GLY A 43 4.34 -6.15 -5.80
N ALA A 44 5.07 -5.18 -5.27
CA ALA A 44 5.77 -4.13 -5.99
C ALA A 44 7.15 -3.89 -5.37
N ARG A 45 8.04 -3.19 -6.08
CA ARG A 45 9.33 -2.78 -5.51
C ARG A 45 9.08 -1.83 -4.34
N GLN A 46 9.83 -2.01 -3.26
CA GLN A 46 9.77 -1.12 -2.11
C GLN A 46 10.04 0.33 -2.56
N ASN A 47 9.14 1.25 -2.20
CA ASN A 47 9.29 2.67 -2.50
C ASN A 47 8.54 3.50 -1.44
N LEU A 48 9.31 4.05 -0.49
CA LEU A 48 8.78 4.86 0.60
C LEU A 48 8.16 6.18 0.13
N VAL A 49 8.66 6.75 -0.98
CA VAL A 49 8.10 7.99 -1.55
C VAL A 49 6.69 7.74 -2.06
N ILE A 50 6.49 6.67 -2.85
CA ILE A 50 5.16 6.28 -3.33
C ILE A 50 4.26 5.87 -2.17
N ALA A 51 4.81 5.18 -1.16
CA ALA A 51 4.04 4.81 0.03
C ALA A 51 3.48 6.03 0.75
N LYS A 52 4.33 7.02 1.05
CA LYS A 52 3.93 8.31 1.64
C LYS A 52 2.85 9.01 0.82
N GLU A 53 3.01 9.07 -0.50
CA GLU A 53 2.01 9.72 -1.37
C GLU A 53 0.62 9.08 -1.23
N TRP A 54 0.56 7.74 -1.24
CA TRP A 54 -0.70 7.02 -1.04
C TRP A 54 -1.27 7.19 0.37
N PHE A 55 -0.40 7.26 1.39
CA PHE A 55 -0.84 7.55 2.75
C PHE A 55 -1.41 8.96 2.90
N GLY A 56 -0.83 9.95 2.23
CA GLY A 56 -1.37 11.31 2.17
C GLY A 56 -2.76 11.33 1.53
N LYS A 57 -2.92 10.70 0.36
CA LYS A 57 -4.24 10.61 -0.30
C LYS A 57 -5.29 9.91 0.57
N ALA A 58 -4.91 8.84 1.27
CA ALA A 58 -5.81 8.15 2.19
C ALA A 58 -6.22 9.04 3.38
N CYS A 59 -5.29 9.85 3.89
CA CYS A 59 -5.56 10.86 4.91
C CYS A 59 -6.58 11.90 4.41
N ASP A 60 -6.38 12.44 3.21
CA ASP A 60 -7.28 13.42 2.59
C ASP A 60 -8.70 12.85 2.37
N ASN A 61 -8.80 11.54 2.12
CA ASN A 61 -10.08 10.83 1.99
C ASN A 61 -10.68 10.37 3.34
N GLY A 62 -10.18 10.90 4.47
CA GLY A 62 -10.76 10.73 5.80
C GLY A 62 -10.24 9.53 6.61
N LEU A 63 -9.18 8.86 6.16
CA LEU A 63 -8.57 7.77 6.92
C LEU A 63 -7.49 8.30 7.87
N GLN A 64 -7.90 8.70 9.08
CA GLN A 64 -7.04 9.30 10.11
C GLN A 64 -5.76 8.47 10.38
N GLN A 65 -5.88 7.14 10.45
CA GLN A 65 -4.74 6.22 10.67
C GLN A 65 -3.63 6.42 9.63
N SER A 66 -4.00 6.72 8.40
CA SER A 66 -3.04 6.98 7.33
C SER A 66 -2.26 8.27 7.53
N CYS A 67 -2.87 9.27 8.19
CA CYS A 67 -2.21 10.52 8.52
C CYS A 67 -1.09 10.34 9.55
N ASP A 68 -1.26 9.39 10.48
CA ASP A 68 -0.27 9.09 11.51
C ASP A 68 0.92 8.31 10.91
N ASP A 69 0.63 7.33 10.05
CA ASP A 69 1.66 6.59 9.30
C ASP A 69 2.42 7.48 8.31
N TYR A 70 1.73 8.42 7.64
CA TYR A 70 2.36 9.42 6.77
C TYR A 70 3.43 10.26 7.51
N ARG A 71 3.15 10.66 8.76
CA ARG A 71 4.05 11.49 9.59
C ARG A 71 5.23 10.73 10.18
N THR A 72 5.14 9.40 10.30
CA THR A 72 6.20 8.58 10.90
C THR A 72 7.22 8.05 9.90
N LEU A 73 6.94 8.17 8.60
CA LEU A 73 7.83 7.68 7.54
C LEU A 73 8.94 8.69 7.14
N ASP A 74 9.05 9.86 7.78
CA ASP A 74 10.12 10.86 7.60
C ASP A 74 11.50 10.44 8.13
#